data_AF-A0A1Q8QU90-F1
#
_entry.id   AF-A0A1Q8QU90-F1
#
_cell.length_a   1.000
_cell.length_b   1.000
_cell.length_c   1.000
_cell.angle_alpha   90.00
_cell.angle_beta   90.00
_cell.angle_gamma   90.00
#
_symmetry.space_group_name_H-M   'P 1'
#
loop_
_entity.id
_entity.type
_entity.pdbx_description
1 polymer ?
#
loop_
_entity_poly.entity_id
_entity_poly.type
_entity_poly.pdbx_seq_one_letter_code
_entity_poly.pdbx_strand_id
1 'polypeptide(L)'
;MAAGVWDGIDKERVAKALVTAYLSDEYLEALAAINNAETTAELAAAREQIKNLMVLWREEAPEYAFVIDALYLFSEKIQLQLTGAAE
;
A
#
# COMPACT_ATOMS: atom_id res chain seq x y z
N MET A 1 -23.60 -14.43 16.61
CA MET A 1 -23.15 -14.56 15.22
C MET A 1 -21.70 -14.14 15.18
N ALA A 2 -20.82 -14.89 14.51
CA ALA A 2 -19.44 -14.43 14.33
C ALA A 2 -19.48 -13.13 13.51
N ALA A 3 -18.85 -12.07 14.00
CA ALA A 3 -18.70 -10.84 13.24
C ALA A 3 -18.01 -11.17 11.91
N GLY A 4 -18.60 -10.75 10.80
CA GLY A 4 -17.96 -10.85 9.50
C GLY A 4 -16.69 -10.00 9.49
N VAL A 5 -15.69 -10.42 8.72
CA VAL A 5 -14.39 -9.73 8.60
C VAL A 5 -14.53 -8.25 8.17
N TRP A 6 -15.68 -7.90 7.59
CA TRP A 6 -15.99 -6.56 7.09
C TRP A 6 -17.01 -5.79 7.93
N ASP A 7 -17.42 -6.33 9.08
CA ASP A 7 -18.37 -5.65 9.95
C ASP A 7 -17.69 -4.45 10.63
N GLY A 8 -18.31 -3.27 10.55
CA GLY A 8 -17.78 -2.01 11.08
C GLY A 8 -16.85 -1.23 10.13
N ILE A 9 -16.57 -1.76 8.93
CA ILE A 9 -15.79 -1.06 7.90
C ILE A 9 -16.73 -0.29 6.97
N ASP A 10 -16.35 0.94 6.62
CA ASP A 10 -16.99 1.71 5.56
C ASP A 10 -16.61 1.15 4.18
N LYS A 11 -17.40 0.16 3.73
CA LYS A 11 -17.17 -0.57 2.48
C LYS A 11 -17.21 0.33 1.25
N GLU A 12 -18.03 1.39 1.27
CA GLU A 12 -18.14 2.32 0.16
C GLU A 12 -16.87 3.16 0.03
N ARG A 13 -16.38 3.70 1.17
CA ARG A 13 -15.12 4.42 1.20
C ARG A 13 -13.96 3.54 0.76
N VAL A 14 -13.90 2.30 1.23
CA VAL A 14 -12.85 1.34 0.82
C VAL A 14 -12.92 1.06 -0.68
N ALA A 15 -14.10 0.79 -1.23
CA ALA A 15 -14.26 0.53 -2.66
C ALA A 15 -13.81 1.72 -3.51
N LYS A 16 -14.22 2.95 -3.13
CA LYS A 16 -13.81 4.18 -3.82
C LYS A 16 -12.30 4.38 -3.76
N ALA A 17 -11.70 4.22 -2.59
CA ALA A 17 -10.26 4.38 -2.42
C ALA A 17 -9.46 3.40 -3.29
N LEU A 18 -9.90 2.13 -3.37
CA LEU A 18 -9.24 1.12 -4.21
C LEU A 18 -9.39 1.42 -5.70
N VAL A 19 -10.54 1.90 -6.14
CA VAL A 19 -10.74 2.32 -7.55
C VAL A 19 -9.86 3.53 -7.87
N THR A 20 -9.81 4.53 -6.99
CA THR A 20 -8.94 5.70 -7.15
C THR A 20 -7.47 5.30 -7.25
N ALA A 21 -7.00 4.41 -6.38
CA ALA A 21 -5.63 3.90 -6.42
C ALA A 21 -5.35 3.10 -7.69
N TYR A 22 -6.29 2.28 -8.14
CA TYR A 22 -6.15 1.53 -9.38
C TYR A 22 -6.07 2.42 -10.63
N LEU A 23 -6.60 3.63 -10.57
CA LEU A 23 -6.52 4.62 -11.65
C LEU A 23 -5.31 5.56 -11.53
N SER A 24 -4.51 5.47 -10.47
CA SER A 24 -3.28 6.25 -10.31
C SER A 24 -2.08 5.45 -10.83
N ASP A 25 -1.45 5.99 -11.87
CA ASP A 25 -0.25 5.39 -12.45
C ASP A 25 0.88 5.32 -11.41
N GLU A 26 1.07 6.38 -10.62
CA GLU A 26 2.13 6.42 -9.61
C GLU A 26 1.92 5.37 -8.51
N TYR A 27 0.66 5.11 -8.14
CA TYR A 27 0.32 4.02 -7.23
C TYR A 27 0.69 2.65 -7.82
N LEU A 28 0.29 2.40 -9.08
CA LEU A 28 0.56 1.13 -9.76
C LEU A 28 2.07 0.92 -9.98
N GLU A 29 2.82 1.96 -10.30
CA GLU A 29 4.27 1.93 -10.41
C GLU A 29 4.93 1.59 -9.08
N ALA A 30 4.52 2.24 -7.99
CA ALA A 30 5.04 1.92 -6.66
C ALA A 30 4.71 0.48 -6.23
N LEU A 31 3.50 0.01 -6.54
CA LEU A 31 3.09 -1.38 -6.30
C LEU A 31 3.95 -2.38 -7.10
N ALA A 32 4.19 -2.10 -8.39
CA ALA A 32 5.04 -2.92 -9.23
C ALA A 32 6.49 -2.95 -8.72
N ALA A 33 7.03 -1.80 -8.29
CA ALA A 33 8.37 -1.69 -7.72
C ALA A 33 8.55 -2.54 -6.46
N ILE A 34 7.54 -2.57 -5.57
CA ILE A 34 7.56 -3.42 -4.37
C ILE A 34 7.47 -4.90 -4.75
N ASN A 35 6.51 -5.26 -5.62
CA ASN A 35 6.22 -6.65 -5.96
C ASN A 35 7.37 -7.32 -6.73
N ASN A 36 8.13 -6.53 -7.50
CA ASN A 36 9.24 -7.03 -8.31
C ASN A 36 10.61 -6.77 -7.67
N ALA A 37 10.66 -6.29 -6.42
CA ALA A 37 11.93 -6.12 -5.72
C ALA A 37 12.56 -7.50 -5.42
N GLU A 38 13.77 -7.74 -5.93
CA GLU A 38 14.53 -8.96 -5.69
C GLU A 38 15.54 -8.77 -4.53
N THR A 39 15.83 -7.52 -4.19
CA THR A 39 16.77 -7.16 -3.14
C THR A 39 16.18 -6.17 -2.13
N THR A 40 16.76 -6.15 -0.93
CA THR A 40 16.39 -5.17 0.10
C THR A 40 16.70 -3.72 -0.30
N ALA A 41 17.69 -3.52 -1.19
CA ALA A 41 18.03 -2.21 -1.72
C ALA A 41 16.96 -1.69 -2.69
N GLU A 42 16.47 -2.53 -3.60
CA GLU A 42 15.36 -2.18 -4.50
C GLU A 42 14.08 -1.90 -3.72
N LEU A 43 13.79 -2.71 -2.70
CA LEU A 43 12.64 -2.49 -1.83
C LEU A 43 12.75 -1.17 -1.05
N ALA A 44 13.97 -0.80 -0.60
CA ALA A 44 14.20 0.48 0.06
C ALA A 44 13.96 1.68 -0.88
N ALA A 45 14.38 1.58 -2.14
CA ALA A 45 14.10 2.58 -3.16
C ALA A 45 12.59 2.71 -3.44
N ALA A 46 11.88 1.59 -3.59
CA ALA A 46 10.42 1.58 -3.75
C ALA A 46 9.72 2.26 -2.55
N ARG A 47 10.20 2.04 -1.33
CA ARG A 47 9.64 2.71 -0.13
C ARG A 47 9.84 4.21 -0.12
N GLU A 48 10.90 4.73 -0.73
CA GLU A 48 11.08 6.18 -0.86
C GLU A 48 10.00 6.78 -1.75
N GLN A 49 9.67 6.13 -2.88
CA GLN A 49 8.55 6.50 -3.73
C GLN A 49 7.21 6.45 -2.97
N ILE A 50 6.95 5.39 -2.19
CA ILE A 50 5.74 5.29 -1.36
C ILE A 50 5.65 6.47 -0.39
N LYS A 51 6.74 6.82 0.30
CA LYS A 51 6.74 7.93 1.28
C LYS A 51 6.37 9.26 0.62
N ASN A 52 6.82 9.51 -0.60
CA ASN A 52 6.43 10.69 -1.37
C ASN A 52 4.93 10.66 -1.69
N LEU A 53 4.41 9.51 -2.13
CA LEU A 53 2.97 9.33 -2.37
C LEU A 53 2.14 9.49 -1.09
N MET A 54 2.64 9.05 0.07
CA MET A 54 1.96 9.23 1.35
C MET A 54 1.78 10.70 1.71
N VAL A 55 2.75 11.56 1.36
CA VAL A 55 2.63 13.02 1.56
C VAL A 55 1.59 13.58 0.60
N LEU A 56 1.73 13.29 -0.70
CA LEU A 56 0.84 13.79 -1.74
C LEU A 56 -0.62 13.41 -1.48
N TRP A 57 -0.90 12.14 -1.19
CA TRP A 57 -2.26 11.66 -0.98
C TRP A 57 -2.89 12.20 0.31
N ARG A 58 -2.09 12.53 1.33
CA ARG A 58 -2.63 13.21 2.51
C ARG A 58 -3.03 14.65 2.22
N GLU A 59 -2.41 15.29 1.23
CA GLU A 59 -2.75 16.65 0.82
C GLU A 59 -3.94 16.66 -0.17
N GLU A 60 -3.92 15.77 -1.16
CA GLU A 60 -4.88 15.81 -2.27
C GLU A 60 -6.12 14.92 -2.07
N ALA A 61 -5.98 13.80 -1.36
CA ALA A 61 -7.04 12.81 -1.16
C ALA A 61 -6.99 12.16 0.24
N PRO A 62 -7.04 12.96 1.34
CA PRO A 62 -6.81 12.48 2.70
C PRO A 62 -7.75 11.35 3.13
N GLU A 63 -8.97 11.31 2.62
CA GLU A 63 -9.94 10.26 2.88
C GLU A 63 -9.53 8.89 2.31
N TYR A 64 -8.62 8.85 1.33
CA TYR A 64 -8.16 7.62 0.66
C TYR A 64 -6.68 7.32 0.92
N ALA A 65 -5.96 8.20 1.62
CA ALA A 65 -4.54 8.06 1.91
C ALA A 65 -4.16 6.72 2.59
N PHE A 66 -5.09 6.09 3.31
CA PHE A 66 -4.89 4.77 3.93
C PHE A 66 -4.52 3.66 2.93
N VAL A 67 -4.86 3.82 1.64
CA VAL A 67 -4.48 2.84 0.60
C VAL A 67 -2.97 2.90 0.32
N ILE A 68 -2.34 4.08 0.46
CA ILE A 68 -0.88 4.21 0.39
C ILE A 68 -0.23 3.66 1.67
N ASP A 69 -0.85 3.87 2.83
CA ASP A 69 -0.38 3.26 4.09
C ASP A 69 -0.37 1.72 3.96
N ALA A 70 -1.42 1.13 3.36
CA ALA A 70 -1.47 -0.30 3.08
C ALA A 70 -0.37 -0.76 2.12
N LEU A 71 0.03 0.08 1.16
CA LEU A 71 1.14 -0.20 0.25
C LEU A 71 2.48 -0.24 1.00
N TYR A 72 2.67 0.66 1.97
CA TYR A 72 3.84 0.61 2.85
C TYR A 72 3.87 -0.67 3.69
N LEU A 73 2.74 -1.06 4.30
CA LEU A 73 2.64 -2.33 5.04
C LEU A 73 2.90 -3.55 4.15
N PHE A 74 2.44 -3.52 2.89
CA PHE A 74 2.77 -4.58 1.93
C PHE A 74 4.28 -4.68 1.71
N SER A 75 4.98 -3.55 1.59
CA SER A 75 6.44 -3.54 1.48
C SER A 75 7.14 -4.12 2.73
N GLU A 76 6.59 -3.97 3.94
CA GLU A 76 7.12 -4.60 5.16
C GLU A 76 7.03 -6.12 5.08
N LYS A 77 5.91 -6.63 4.59
CA LYS A 77 5.73 -8.06 4.36
C LYS A 77 6.71 -8.60 3.30
N ILE A 78 6.93 -7.88 2.20
CA ILE A 78 7.94 -8.28 1.20
C ILE A 78 9.34 -8.31 1.80
N GLN A 79 9.69 -7.35 2.67
CA GLN A 79 10.99 -7.37 3.34
C GLN A 79 11.19 -8.64 4.17
N LEU A 80 10.18 -9.05 4.95
CA LEU A 80 10.24 -10.27 5.75
C LEU A 80 10.46 -11.52 4.87
N GLN A 81 9.81 -11.56 3.70
CA GLN A 81 9.98 -12.64 2.74
C GLN A 81 11.40 -12.66 2.15
N LEU A 82 11.94 -11.50 1.77
CA LEU A 82 13.30 -11.38 1.21
C LEU A 82 14.39 -11.75 2.22
N THR A 83 14.20 -11.43 3.50
CA THR A 83 15.19 -11.71 4.54
C THR A 83 15.04 -13.10 5.17
N GLY A 84 14.00 -13.86 4.82
CA GLY A 84 13.71 -15.16 5.40
C GLY A 84 13.27 -15.09 6.87
N ALA A 85 12.94 -13.90 7.38
CA ALA A 85 12.35 -13.71 8.70
C ALA A 85 10.85 -14.00 8.61
N ALA A 86 10.48 -15.26 8.41
CA ALA A 86 9.09 -15.69 8.52
C ALA A 86 8.67 -15.64 10.01
N GLU A 87 7.50 -15.07 10.28
CA GLU A 87 6.78 -15.21 11.56
C GLU A 87 6.62 -16.68 11.99
#